data_AF-A0A353ZIG5-F1
#
_entry.id   AF-A0A353ZIG5-F1
#
_cell.length_a   1.000
_cell.length_b   1.000
_cell.length_c   1.000
_cell.angle_alpha   90.00
_cell.angle_beta   90.00
_cell.angle_gamma   90.00
#
_symmetry.space_group_name_H-M   'P 1'
#
loop_
_entity.id
_entity.type
_entity.pdbx_description
1 polymer ?
#
loop_
_entity_poly.entity_id
_entity_poly.type
_entity_poly.pdbx_seq_one_letter_code
_entity_poly.pdbx_strand_id
1 'polypeptide(L)'
;MVLFESVCFPWSPTAHRACRVSLAESYQRCEHLARQTGKNFYYSFLTLPRDRFQAMCALYAFMRVTDDLGDSTAPIPERTAALHEWRGQLSEACETGTSSHPLLPAVADMLQRYQVPVTYLTDVITGVEMDLQPVAIETFAQLERYCYHVAGAVGLACIHVWGFHDQRAIPVAIDCGTAFQLTNIVRDVREDALAGRVYLPA
;
A
#
# COMPACT_ATOMS: atom_id res chain seq x y z
N MET A 1 11.04 -0.72 -16.61
CA MET A 1 9.59 -0.97 -16.58
C MET A 1 9.18 -1.51 -15.20
N VAL A 2 9.39 -0.73 -14.14
CA VAL A 2 8.54 -0.82 -12.94
C VAL A 2 7.41 0.16 -13.16
N LEU A 3 6.69 -0.08 -14.26
CA LEU A 3 5.50 0.68 -14.55
C LEU A 3 4.45 0.09 -13.61
N PHE A 4 4.10 0.83 -12.57
CA PHE A 4 2.70 0.98 -12.22
C PHE A 4 1.99 1.53 -13.46
N GLU A 5 1.78 0.68 -14.47
CA GLU A 5 0.94 1.00 -15.61
C GLU A 5 -0.43 1.31 -15.02
N SER A 6 -0.90 2.53 -15.26
CA SER A 6 -2.24 3.00 -14.95
C SER A 6 -3.26 2.11 -15.67
N VAL A 7 -3.54 0.93 -15.11
CA VAL A 7 -4.80 0.27 -15.33
C VAL A 7 -5.79 1.11 -14.54
N CYS A 8 -6.32 2.15 -15.17
CA CYS A 8 -7.55 2.79 -14.74
C CYS A 8 -8.60 1.69 -14.67
N PHE A 9 -8.78 1.10 -13.50
CA PHE A 9 -10.01 0.42 -13.20
C PHE A 9 -11.07 1.52 -13.11
N PRO A 10 -12.18 1.47 -13.86
CA PRO A 10 -13.25 2.43 -13.68
C PRO A 10 -13.92 2.14 -12.34
N TRP A 11 -13.32 2.58 -11.24
CA TRP A 11 -14.04 2.81 -10.01
C TRP A 11 -14.61 4.23 -10.11
N SER A 12 -15.87 4.32 -10.58
CA SER A 12 -16.62 5.56 -10.57
C SER A 12 -17.11 5.85 -9.14
N PRO A 13 -16.96 7.09 -8.62
CA PRO A 13 -17.47 7.48 -7.30
C PRO A 13 -19.02 7.54 -7.25
N THR A 14 -19.69 7.35 -8.38
CA THR A 14 -21.14 7.58 -8.54
C THR A 14 -21.93 6.27 -8.51
N ALA A 15 -22.17 5.76 -7.30
CA ALA A 15 -23.41 5.12 -6.82
C ALA A 15 -23.11 4.26 -5.59
N HIS A 16 -23.29 4.82 -4.39
CA HIS A 16 -23.36 4.05 -3.16
C HIS A 16 -24.57 3.10 -3.17
N ARG A 17 -24.38 1.90 -3.72
CA ARG A 17 -25.07 0.71 -3.23
C ARG A 17 -24.05 -0.08 -2.43
N ALA A 18 -24.32 -0.26 -1.14
CA ALA A 18 -23.54 -1.12 -0.25
C ALA A 18 -23.53 -2.56 -0.79
N CYS A 19 -22.59 -2.87 -1.68
CA CYS A 19 -22.34 -4.23 -2.11
C CYS A 19 -21.44 -4.86 -1.05
N ARG A 20 -22.06 -5.36 0.03
CA ARG A 20 -21.37 -6.15 1.04
C ARG A 20 -20.98 -7.47 0.40
N VAL A 21 -19.72 -7.58 -0.02
CA VAL A 21 -19.15 -8.83 -0.53
C VAL A 21 -18.84 -9.77 0.64
N SER A 22 -18.91 -11.07 0.40
CA SER A 22 -18.41 -12.05 1.37
C SER A 22 -16.89 -11.92 1.54
N LEU A 23 -16.37 -12.39 2.68
CA LEU A 23 -14.92 -12.40 2.92
C LEU A 23 -14.15 -13.19 1.85
N ALA A 24 -14.70 -14.33 1.40
CA ALA A 24 -14.10 -15.14 0.35
C ALA A 24 -14.03 -14.39 -1.00
N GLU A 25 -15.10 -13.69 -1.39
CA GLU A 25 -15.10 -12.86 -2.60
C GLU A 25 -14.13 -11.68 -2.47
N SER A 26 -14.00 -11.09 -1.28
CA SER A 26 -13.04 -10.02 -1.02
C SER A 26 -11.60 -10.51 -1.29
N TYR A 27 -11.22 -11.68 -0.75
CA TYR A 27 -9.91 -12.28 -1.03
C TYR A 27 -9.69 -12.60 -2.51
N GLN A 28 -10.70 -13.13 -3.21
CA GLN A 28 -10.61 -13.40 -4.64
C GLN A 28 -10.37 -12.12 -5.46
N ARG A 29 -11.00 -11.01 -5.08
CA ARG A 29 -10.78 -9.71 -5.73
C ARG A 29 -9.37 -9.19 -5.46
N CYS A 30 -8.87 -9.31 -4.24
CA CYS A 30 -7.49 -8.96 -3.90
C CYS A 30 -6.48 -9.78 -4.72
N GLU A 31 -6.68 -11.09 -4.81
CA GLU A 31 -5.85 -11.99 -5.62
C GLU A 31 -5.90 -11.63 -7.11
N HIS A 32 -7.08 -11.35 -7.64
CA HIS A 32 -7.24 -10.94 -9.03
C HIS A 32 -6.51 -9.62 -9.33
N LEU A 33 -6.67 -8.61 -8.46
CA LEU A 33 -5.94 -7.34 -8.59
C LEU A 33 -4.43 -7.58 -8.53
N ALA A 34 -3.95 -8.31 -7.52
CA ALA A 34 -2.53 -8.61 -7.35
C ALA A 34 -1.95 -9.35 -8.57
N ARG A 35 -2.69 -10.28 -9.16
CA ARG A 35 -2.28 -11.00 -10.37
C ARG A 35 -2.18 -10.08 -11.60
N GLN A 36 -3.07 -9.11 -11.71
CA GLN A 36 -3.12 -8.20 -12.85
C GLN A 36 -2.03 -7.13 -12.82
N THR A 37 -1.73 -6.59 -11.63
CA THR A 37 -0.82 -5.44 -11.48
C THR A 37 0.55 -5.81 -10.88
N GLY A 38 0.65 -6.90 -10.14
CA GLY A 38 1.85 -7.33 -9.42
C GLY A 38 2.86 -8.11 -10.25
N LYS A 39 3.34 -7.56 -11.39
CA LYS A 39 4.19 -8.29 -12.37
C LYS A 39 5.40 -9.03 -11.77
N ASN A 40 6.06 -8.50 -10.74
CA ASN A 40 7.18 -9.16 -10.05
C ASN A 40 6.81 -9.67 -8.65
N PHE A 41 5.97 -8.94 -7.91
CA PHE A 41 5.60 -9.28 -6.54
C PHE A 41 4.64 -10.47 -6.44
N TYR A 42 3.68 -10.60 -7.37
CA TYR A 42 2.72 -11.70 -7.33
C TYR A 42 3.40 -13.07 -7.35
N TYR A 43 4.45 -13.21 -8.18
CA TYR A 43 5.18 -14.47 -8.31
C TYR A 43 6.02 -14.81 -7.08
N SER A 44 6.49 -13.82 -6.31
CA SER A 44 7.24 -14.11 -5.07
C SER A 44 6.35 -14.67 -3.96
N PHE A 45 5.03 -14.45 -4.04
CA PHE A 45 4.07 -14.99 -3.07
C PHE A 45 3.68 -16.45 -3.33
N LEU A 46 3.87 -16.97 -4.55
CA LEU A 46 3.35 -18.28 -4.97
C LEU A 46 3.90 -19.47 -4.18
N THR A 47 5.03 -19.30 -3.51
CA THR A 47 5.65 -20.34 -2.67
C THR A 47 5.09 -20.37 -1.25
N LEU A 48 4.24 -19.40 -0.88
CA LEU A 48 3.60 -19.33 0.43
C LEU A 48 2.43 -20.33 0.53
N PRO A 49 2.15 -20.85 1.74
CA PRO A 49 0.88 -21.50 2.05
C PRO A 49 -0.32 -20.62 1.63
N ARG A 50 -1.44 -21.27 1.25
CA ARG A 50 -2.58 -20.59 0.61
C ARG A 50 -3.15 -19.42 1.41
N ASP A 51 -3.23 -19.56 2.73
CA ASP A 51 -3.71 -18.54 3.65
C ASP A 51 -2.80 -17.31 3.70
N ARG A 52 -1.47 -17.51 3.69
CA ARG A 52 -0.47 -16.43 3.65
C ARG A 52 -0.37 -15.80 2.28
N PHE A 53 -0.50 -16.59 1.21
CA PHE A 53 -0.60 -16.09 -0.15
C PHE A 53 -1.79 -15.11 -0.28
N GLN A 54 -2.98 -15.51 0.20
CA GLN A 54 -4.17 -14.65 0.17
C GLN A 54 -3.99 -13.37 1.00
N ALA A 55 -3.35 -13.48 2.17
CA ALA A 55 -3.02 -12.33 3.01
C ALA A 55 -2.06 -11.36 2.32
N MET A 56 -1.02 -11.88 1.64
CA MET A 56 -0.10 -11.07 0.85
C MET A 56 -0.80 -10.40 -0.34
N CYS A 57 -1.73 -11.09 -1.01
CA CYS A 57 -2.55 -10.47 -2.05
C CYS A 57 -3.44 -9.35 -1.49
N ALA A 58 -4.03 -9.52 -0.30
CA ALA A 58 -4.82 -8.48 0.36
C ALA A 58 -3.97 -7.26 0.74
N LEU A 59 -2.78 -7.50 1.32
CA LEU A 59 -1.82 -6.45 1.63
C LEU A 59 -1.40 -5.69 0.36
N TYR A 60 -1.00 -6.41 -0.69
CA TYR A 60 -0.61 -5.81 -1.96
C TYR A 60 -1.75 -5.01 -2.60
N ALA A 61 -2.97 -5.55 -2.59
CA ALA A 61 -4.15 -4.89 -3.13
C ALA A 61 -4.44 -3.56 -2.42
N PHE A 62 -4.28 -3.51 -1.10
CA PHE A 62 -4.38 -2.27 -0.33
C PHE A 62 -3.33 -1.24 -0.75
N MET A 63 -2.06 -1.65 -0.86
CA MET A 63 -0.98 -0.74 -1.30
C MET A 63 -1.26 -0.20 -2.70
N ARG A 64 -1.68 -1.08 -3.61
CA ARG A 64 -1.98 -0.70 -4.99
C ARG A 64 -3.10 0.33 -5.10
N VAL A 65 -4.20 0.15 -4.36
CA VAL A 65 -5.30 1.12 -4.33
C VAL A 65 -4.84 2.44 -3.72
N THR A 66 -4.04 2.39 -2.65
CA THR A 66 -3.53 3.60 -2.00
C THR A 66 -2.65 4.41 -2.97
N ASP A 67 -1.73 3.76 -3.67
CA ASP A 67 -0.91 4.38 -4.70
C ASP A 67 -1.75 4.93 -5.86
N ASP A 68 -2.78 4.20 -6.32
CA ASP A 68 -3.65 4.66 -7.42
C ASP A 68 -4.47 5.91 -7.05
N LEU A 69 -4.92 6.03 -5.80
CA LEU A 69 -5.53 7.26 -5.28
C LEU A 69 -4.50 8.40 -5.27
N GLY A 70 -3.29 8.06 -4.82
CA GLY A 70 -2.10 8.90 -4.86
C GLY A 70 -1.80 9.42 -6.25
N ASP A 71 -1.65 8.59 -7.27
CA ASP A 71 -1.14 8.98 -8.60
C ASP A 71 -2.24 9.33 -9.61
N SER A 72 -3.49 9.40 -9.19
CA SER A 72 -4.59 9.79 -10.07
C SER A 72 -4.39 11.20 -10.66
N THR A 73 -4.98 11.44 -11.84
CA THR A 73 -4.92 12.74 -12.53
C THR A 73 -5.90 13.78 -11.96
N ALA A 74 -6.58 13.46 -10.86
CA ALA A 74 -7.52 14.37 -10.22
C ALA A 74 -6.76 15.54 -9.53
N PRO A 75 -7.42 16.69 -9.30
CA PRO A 75 -6.86 17.78 -8.51
C PRO A 75 -6.41 17.31 -7.12
N ILE A 76 -5.35 17.93 -6.59
CA ILE A 76 -4.82 17.60 -5.24
C ILE A 76 -5.91 17.55 -4.16
N PRO A 77 -6.85 18.53 -4.05
CA PRO A 77 -7.90 18.47 -3.05
C PRO A 77 -8.78 17.22 -3.13
N GLU A 78 -9.06 16.72 -4.34
CA GLU A 78 -9.86 15.51 -4.55
C GLU A 78 -9.07 14.26 -4.16
N ARG A 79 -7.79 14.20 -4.51
CA ARG A 79 -6.87 13.12 -4.09
C ARG A 79 -6.74 13.04 -2.57
N THR A 80 -6.55 14.20 -1.91
CA THR A 80 -6.52 14.30 -0.45
C THR A 80 -7.82 13.81 0.18
N ALA A 81 -8.97 14.22 -0.34
CA ALA A 81 -10.26 13.78 0.15
C ALA A 81 -10.45 12.25 -0.03
N ALA A 82 -10.01 11.70 -1.15
CA ALA A 82 -10.10 10.27 -1.43
C ALA A 82 -9.20 9.43 -0.50
N LEU A 83 -7.97 9.87 -0.21
CA LEU A 83 -7.09 9.21 0.77
C LEU A 83 -7.66 9.29 2.20
N HIS A 84 -8.28 10.43 2.56
CA HIS A 84 -8.97 10.57 3.83
C HIS A 84 -10.18 9.62 3.94
N GLU A 85 -11.00 9.53 2.88
CA GLU A 85 -12.10 8.56 2.82
C GLU A 85 -11.58 7.12 2.91
N TRP A 86 -10.53 6.79 2.17
CA TRP A 86 -9.89 5.47 2.18
C TRP A 86 -9.41 5.07 3.58
N ARG A 87 -8.82 6.01 4.32
CA ARG A 87 -8.44 5.83 5.72
C ARG A 87 -9.65 5.55 6.61
N GLY A 88 -10.76 6.27 6.41
CA GLY A 88 -12.02 6.04 7.13
C GLY A 88 -12.62 4.67 6.84
N GLN A 89 -12.64 4.25 5.58
CA GLN A 89 -13.13 2.94 5.16
C GLN A 89 -12.29 1.79 5.75
N LEU A 90 -10.96 1.96 5.83
CA LEU A 90 -10.07 0.98 6.50
C LEU A 90 -10.44 0.83 7.97
N SER A 91 -10.64 1.94 8.70
CA SER A 91 -11.05 1.92 10.10
C SER A 91 -12.41 1.23 10.29
N GLU A 92 -13.41 1.58 9.47
CA GLU A 92 -14.72 0.92 9.47
C GLU A 92 -14.61 -0.60 9.24
N ALA A 93 -13.76 -1.01 8.30
CA ALA A 93 -13.52 -2.42 8.01
C ALA A 93 -12.89 -3.16 9.18
N CYS A 94 -11.94 -2.53 9.88
CA CYS A 94 -11.29 -3.12 11.06
C CYS A 94 -12.27 -3.26 12.24
N GLU A 95 -13.19 -2.32 12.40
CA GLU A 95 -14.18 -2.34 13.49
C GLU A 95 -15.33 -3.31 13.23
N THR A 96 -15.83 -3.36 12.00
CA THR A 96 -17.08 -4.08 11.67
C THR A 96 -16.86 -5.38 10.90
N GLY A 97 -15.66 -5.60 10.36
CA GLY A 97 -15.38 -6.68 9.40
C GLY A 97 -16.03 -6.47 8.02
N THR A 98 -16.66 -5.32 7.78
CA THR A 98 -17.36 -5.00 6.53
C THR A 98 -16.97 -3.61 6.03
N SER A 99 -17.10 -3.37 4.72
CA SER A 99 -16.84 -2.06 4.13
C SER A 99 -17.64 -1.87 2.85
N SER A 100 -17.85 -0.62 2.47
CA SER A 100 -18.34 -0.26 1.14
C SER A 100 -17.35 -0.65 0.03
N HIS A 101 -16.05 -0.70 0.34
CA HIS A 101 -15.03 -1.10 -0.61
C HIS A 101 -14.81 -2.62 -0.58
N PRO A 102 -14.91 -3.33 -1.72
CA PRO A 102 -14.96 -4.78 -1.73
C PRO A 102 -13.64 -5.47 -1.37
N LEU A 103 -12.52 -4.76 -1.33
CA LEU A 103 -11.21 -5.32 -0.94
C LEU A 103 -10.96 -5.27 0.58
N LEU A 104 -11.59 -4.32 1.28
CA LEU A 104 -11.26 -4.05 2.68
C LEU A 104 -11.70 -5.13 3.68
N PRO A 105 -12.76 -5.94 3.47
CA PRO A 105 -13.04 -7.07 4.34
C PRO A 105 -11.87 -8.07 4.44
N ALA A 106 -11.21 -8.39 3.31
CA ALA A 106 -10.02 -9.24 3.31
C ALA A 106 -8.82 -8.58 3.98
N VAL A 107 -8.65 -7.27 3.82
CA VAL A 107 -7.59 -6.51 4.50
C VAL A 107 -7.80 -6.55 6.02
N ALA A 108 -9.02 -6.27 6.50
CA ALA A 108 -9.34 -6.31 7.92
C ALA A 108 -9.16 -7.70 8.53
N ASP A 109 -9.62 -8.76 7.87
CA ASP A 109 -9.39 -10.15 8.31
C ASP A 109 -7.90 -10.49 8.35
N MET A 110 -7.11 -10.04 7.36
CA MET A 110 -5.65 -10.21 7.36
C MET A 110 -4.99 -9.50 8.55
N LEU A 111 -5.35 -8.24 8.81
CA LEU A 111 -4.81 -7.49 9.94
C LEU A 111 -5.09 -8.20 11.26
N GLN A 112 -6.32 -8.67 11.46
CA GLN A 112 -6.74 -9.38 12.66
C GLN A 112 -6.05 -10.75 12.78
N ARG A 113 -6.04 -11.55 11.71
CA ARG A 113 -5.50 -12.93 11.73
C ARG A 113 -4.01 -12.96 11.99
N TYR A 114 -3.25 -12.05 11.38
CA TYR A 114 -1.79 -12.00 11.47
C TYR A 114 -1.29 -10.97 12.48
N GLN A 115 -2.21 -10.35 13.24
CA GLN A 115 -1.90 -9.36 14.27
C GLN A 115 -1.05 -8.21 13.72
N VAL A 116 -1.31 -7.79 12.48
CA VAL A 116 -0.62 -6.67 11.85
C VAL A 116 -1.19 -5.38 12.45
N PRO A 117 -0.37 -4.53 13.08
CA PRO A 117 -0.81 -3.21 13.52
C PRO A 117 -1.38 -2.40 12.34
N VAL A 118 -2.63 -1.97 12.44
CA VAL A 118 -3.27 -1.11 11.42
C VAL A 118 -2.49 0.17 11.16
N THR A 119 -1.70 0.61 12.15
CA THR A 119 -0.79 1.75 12.05
C THR A 119 0.15 1.65 10.85
N TYR A 120 0.60 0.45 10.48
CA TYR A 120 1.47 0.26 9.32
C TYR A 120 0.76 0.57 8.00
N LEU A 121 -0.52 0.24 7.86
CA LEU A 121 -1.29 0.60 6.67
C LEU A 121 -1.62 2.09 6.65
N THR A 122 -1.93 2.69 7.81
CA THR A 122 -2.15 4.13 7.90
C THR A 122 -0.89 4.95 7.67
N ASP A 123 0.29 4.42 8.02
CA ASP A 123 1.60 5.02 7.73
C ASP A 123 1.86 5.05 6.22
N VAL A 124 1.43 4.02 5.49
CA VAL A 124 1.53 4.00 4.02
C VAL A 124 0.62 5.04 3.39
N ILE A 125 -0.64 5.17 3.84
CA ILE A 125 -1.52 6.26 3.38
C ILE A 125 -0.84 7.61 3.61
N THR A 126 -0.20 7.81 4.76
CA THR A 126 0.55 9.04 5.04
C THR A 126 1.75 9.22 4.11
N GLY A 127 2.46 8.15 3.74
CA GLY A 127 3.51 8.21 2.72
C GLY A 127 2.98 8.72 1.39
N VAL A 128 1.84 8.21 0.93
CA VAL A 128 1.20 8.67 -0.32
C VAL A 128 0.69 10.11 -0.21
N GLU A 129 0.18 10.53 0.96
CA GLU A 129 -0.18 11.93 1.22
C GLU A 129 1.01 12.89 1.10
N MET A 130 2.22 12.45 1.48
CA MET A 130 3.45 13.27 1.34
C MET A 130 3.74 13.60 -0.13
N ASP A 131 3.45 12.66 -1.04
CA ASP A 131 3.68 12.82 -2.48
C ASP A 131 2.62 13.70 -3.19
N LEU A 132 1.63 14.22 -2.46
CA LEU A 132 0.67 15.22 -2.95
C LEU A 132 1.20 16.66 -2.88
N GLN A 133 2.23 16.90 -2.07
CA GLN A 133 2.90 18.20 -1.95
C GLN A 133 4.25 18.16 -2.67
N PRO A 134 4.83 19.33 -3.03
CA PRO A 134 6.19 19.36 -3.55
C PRO A 134 7.16 18.67 -2.59
N VAL A 135 7.83 17.62 -3.07
CA VAL A 135 8.80 16.88 -2.28
C VAL A 135 10.14 17.59 -2.35
N ALA A 136 10.57 18.16 -1.23
CA ALA A 136 11.89 18.75 -1.05
C ALA A 136 12.54 18.12 0.19
N ILE A 137 13.38 17.10 -0.05
CA ILE A 137 14.14 16.43 1.00
C ILE A 137 15.49 17.13 1.13
N GLU A 138 15.75 17.74 2.29
CA GLU A 138 16.98 18.48 2.58
C GLU A 138 18.01 17.63 3.33
N THR A 139 17.57 16.59 4.06
CA THR A 139 18.45 15.79 4.90
C THR A 139 18.21 14.30 4.70
N PHE A 140 19.24 13.50 4.97
CA PHE A 140 19.10 12.04 4.96
C PHE A 140 18.05 11.55 5.97
N ALA A 141 17.91 12.21 7.13
CA ALA A 141 16.88 11.86 8.10
C ALA A 141 15.45 12.07 7.57
N GLN A 142 15.23 13.11 6.76
CA GLN A 142 13.95 13.30 6.07
C GLN A 142 13.73 12.22 5.01
N LEU A 143 14.78 11.82 4.29
CA LEU A 143 14.74 10.70 3.34
C LEU A 143 14.36 9.38 4.04
N GLU A 144 15.02 9.06 5.15
CA GLU A 144 14.73 7.85 5.93
C GLU A 144 13.28 7.85 6.41
N ARG A 145 12.77 8.99 6.88
CA ARG A 145 11.36 9.12 7.28
C ARG A 145 10.41 8.89 6.11
N TYR A 146 10.71 9.45 4.94
CA TYR A 146 9.92 9.20 3.73
C TYR A 146 9.94 7.71 3.36
N CYS A 147 11.12 7.10 3.29
CA CYS A 147 11.29 5.68 2.98
C CYS A 147 10.57 4.75 3.99
N TYR A 148 10.56 5.12 5.27
CA TYR A 148 9.79 4.40 6.28
C TYR A 148 8.29 4.37 5.91
N HIS A 149 7.69 5.53 5.61
CA HIS A 149 6.26 5.61 5.33
C HIS A 149 5.86 4.86 4.06
N VAL A 150 6.63 4.99 2.97
CA VAL A 150 6.25 4.40 1.68
C VAL A 150 6.70 2.93 1.51
N ALA A 151 7.64 2.43 2.31
CA ALA A 151 8.17 1.08 2.15
C ALA A 151 8.52 0.34 3.45
N GLY A 152 9.07 1.03 4.46
CA GLY A 152 9.41 0.41 5.75
C GLY A 152 8.18 -0.16 6.47
N ALA A 153 7.08 0.60 6.52
CA ALA A 153 5.81 0.16 7.09
C ALA A 153 5.21 -1.06 6.36
N VAL A 154 5.40 -1.14 5.03
CA VAL A 154 5.02 -2.33 4.24
C VAL A 154 5.86 -3.54 4.67
N GLY A 155 7.17 -3.37 4.84
CA GLY A 155 8.06 -4.41 5.34
C GLY A 155 7.63 -4.95 6.70
N LEU A 156 7.22 -4.06 7.61
CA LEU A 156 6.67 -4.43 8.91
C LEU A 156 5.37 -5.24 8.78
N ALA A 157 4.44 -4.82 7.92
CA ALA A 157 3.23 -5.58 7.67
C ALA A 157 3.52 -6.99 7.08
N CYS A 158 4.50 -7.09 6.17
CA CYS A 158 4.91 -8.36 5.58
C CYS A 158 5.43 -9.37 6.61
N ILE A 159 6.30 -8.95 7.54
CA ILE A 159 6.87 -9.90 8.52
C ILE A 159 5.81 -10.47 9.47
N HIS A 160 4.76 -9.71 9.78
CA HIS A 160 3.62 -10.22 10.54
C HIS A 160 2.87 -11.33 9.78
N VAL A 161 2.63 -11.14 8.48
CA VAL A 161 1.98 -12.16 7.62
C VAL A 161 2.85 -13.41 7.48
N TRP A 162 4.17 -13.24 7.32
CA TRP A 162 5.12 -14.36 7.22
C TRP A 162 5.36 -15.07 8.55
N GLY A 163 5.21 -14.35 9.66
CA GLY A 163 5.51 -14.80 11.01
C GLY A 163 7.00 -14.65 11.35
N PHE A 164 7.28 -14.14 12.54
CA PHE A 164 8.63 -13.98 13.08
C PHE A 164 8.63 -14.28 14.59
N HIS A 165 9.78 -14.75 15.11
CA HIS A 165 9.94 -15.13 16.52
C HIS A 165 10.90 -14.22 17.28
N ASP A 166 11.64 -13.37 16.56
CA ASP A 166 12.71 -12.55 17.10
C ASP A 166 12.47 -11.09 16.77
N GLN A 167 12.49 -10.24 17.79
CA GLN A 167 12.29 -8.79 17.66
C GLN A 167 13.37 -8.13 16.78
N ARG A 168 14.53 -8.79 16.59
CA ARG A 168 15.56 -8.37 15.63
C ARG A 168 15.06 -8.36 14.18
N ALA A 169 13.95 -9.02 13.85
CA ALA A 169 13.34 -8.96 12.53
C ALA A 169 12.74 -7.57 12.20
N ILE A 170 12.33 -6.81 13.21
CA ILE A 170 11.69 -5.49 13.03
C ILE A 170 12.62 -4.49 12.35
N PRO A 171 13.83 -4.18 12.88
CA PRO A 171 14.73 -3.25 12.22
C PRO A 171 15.15 -3.74 10.82
N VAL A 172 15.36 -5.06 10.65
CA VAL A 172 15.72 -5.63 9.33
C VAL A 172 14.59 -5.47 8.31
N ALA A 173 13.33 -5.56 8.72
CA ALA A 173 12.18 -5.34 7.85
C ALA A 173 12.09 -3.87 7.39
N ILE A 174 12.35 -2.93 8.29
CA ILE A 174 12.43 -1.50 7.97
C ILE A 174 13.59 -1.25 7.00
N ASP A 175 14.79 -1.77 7.29
CA ASP A 175 15.97 -1.62 6.44
C ASP A 175 15.74 -2.18 5.03
N CYS A 176 15.08 -3.34 4.92
CA CYS A 176 14.73 -3.94 3.64
C CYS A 176 13.75 -3.06 2.84
N GLY A 177 12.71 -2.52 3.49
CA GLY A 177 11.79 -1.56 2.88
C GLY A 177 12.51 -0.30 2.41
N THR A 178 13.36 0.27 3.27
CA THR A 178 14.18 1.44 2.94
C THR A 178 15.10 1.16 1.75
N ALA A 179 15.79 0.02 1.72
CA ALA A 179 16.64 -0.36 0.60
C ALA A 179 15.86 -0.49 -0.72
N PHE A 180 14.65 -1.07 -0.69
CA PHE A 180 13.78 -1.11 -1.87
C PHE A 180 13.38 0.29 -2.34
N GLN A 181 13.03 1.20 -1.43
CA GLN A 181 12.65 2.56 -1.82
C GLN A 181 13.83 3.38 -2.34
N LEU A 182 15.00 3.27 -1.71
CA LEU A 182 16.23 3.88 -2.23
C LEU A 182 16.56 3.36 -3.63
N THR A 183 16.33 2.07 -3.89
CA THR A 183 16.49 1.49 -5.23
C THR A 183 15.51 2.10 -6.23
N ASN A 184 14.25 2.35 -5.83
CA ASN A 184 13.27 3.04 -6.68
C ASN A 184 13.73 4.47 -6.99
N ILE A 185 14.10 5.24 -5.96
CA ILE A 185 14.55 6.64 -6.11
C ILE A 185 15.75 6.73 -7.08
N VAL A 186 16.76 5.88 -6.92
CA VAL A 186 17.96 5.91 -7.79
C VAL A 186 17.64 5.43 -9.21
N ARG A 187 16.68 4.52 -9.38
CA ARG A 187 16.26 4.03 -10.69
C ARG A 187 15.46 5.08 -11.47
N ASP A 188 14.62 5.84 -10.78
CA ASP A 188 13.58 6.67 -11.40
C ASP A 188 13.87 8.18 -11.30
N VAL A 189 15.11 8.58 -10.99
CA VAL A 189 15.55 9.99 -10.82
C VAL A 189 15.04 10.92 -11.93
N ARG A 190 15.08 10.46 -13.19
CA ARG A 190 14.68 11.28 -14.34
C ARG A 190 13.15 11.46 -14.38
N GLU A 191 12.42 10.37 -14.22
CA GLU A 191 10.96 10.34 -14.22
C GLU A 191 10.40 11.18 -13.06
N ASP A 192 10.98 11.06 -11.87
CA ASP A 192 10.61 11.83 -10.69
C ASP A 192 10.85 13.33 -10.89
N ALA A 193 12.01 13.70 -11.45
CA ALA A 193 12.31 15.11 -11.75
C ALA A 193 11.33 15.70 -12.78
N LEU A 194 10.91 14.93 -13.79
CA LEU A 194 9.88 15.34 -14.76
C LEU A 194 8.49 15.51 -14.12
N ALA A 195 8.22 14.76 -13.05
CA ALA A 195 7.01 14.90 -12.24
C ALA A 195 7.13 15.98 -11.15
N GLY A 196 8.26 16.69 -11.07
CA GLY A 196 8.50 17.76 -10.08
C GLY A 196 8.84 17.25 -8.67
N ARG A 197 9.32 16.01 -8.55
CA ARG A 197 9.70 15.36 -7.28
C ARG A 197 11.23 15.23 -7.20
N VAL A 198 11.83 15.61 -6.06
CA VAL A 198 13.27 15.45 -5.81
C VAL A 198 13.48 14.83 -4.42
N TYR A 199 13.87 13.55 -4.43
CA TYR A 199 14.08 12.77 -3.19
C TYR A 199 15.55 12.73 -2.72
N LEU A 200 16.49 13.09 -3.60
CA LEU A 200 17.92 13.13 -3.25
C LEU A 200 18.19 14.37 -2.39
N PRO A 201 18.79 14.22 -1.19
CA PRO A 201 19.16 15.34 -0.34
C PRO A 201 20.15 16.29 -1.04
N ALA A 202 20.01 17.59 -0.75
CA ALA A 202 20.86 18.66 -1.26
C ALA A 202 22.27 18.68 -0.63
#